data_AF-C8P457-F1
#
_entry.id   AF-C8P457-F1
#
_cell.length_a   1.000
_cell.length_b   1.000
_cell.length_c   1.000
_cell.angle_alpha   90.00
_cell.angle_beta   90.00
_cell.angle_gamma   90.00
#
_symmetry.space_group_name_H-M   'P 1'
#
loop_
_entity.id
_entity.type
_entity.pdbx_description
1 polymer ?
#
loop_
_entity_poly.entity_id
_entity_poly.type
_entity_poly.pdbx_seq_one_letter_code
_entity_poly.pdbx_strand_id
1 'polypeptide(L)'
;MSKQKMTLVMTNVFHRLGQAILITVGWIVGFEVVVSLMGLIFNRNPESFLVTLQGIPSTLAVFINLVLLAYFIVTPYVDFKWAIQNGISRKTMWRGRALALFLATLVIFILDELLSMANQPAMSPRTLLVNFLILLTGVVTCQAVGNGFSLLNRTWKWIVGIGLPVMFIIFCVIMVRLILAMGSQITALVENKQFVAAMTVVFNNPVLPYVLWLIYFAIMLGLTKLFNDRMQLRRD
;
A
#
# COMPACT_ATOMS: atom_id res chain seq x y z
N MET A 1 2.18 5.35 32.12
CA MET A 1 1.77 4.01 31.63
C MET A 1 1.42 3.95 30.13
N SER A 2 0.88 5.01 29.51
CA SER A 2 0.46 4.97 28.08
C SER A 2 1.62 4.85 27.07
N LYS A 3 2.77 5.49 27.32
CA LYS A 3 3.94 5.44 26.42
C LYS A 3 4.53 4.04 26.28
N GLN A 4 4.75 3.33 27.39
CA GLN A 4 5.30 1.96 27.37
C GLN A 4 4.41 0.99 26.58
N LYS A 5 3.08 1.06 26.78
CA LYS A 5 2.11 0.25 26.01
C LYS A 5 2.12 0.61 24.52
N MET A 6 2.32 1.88 24.17
CA MET A 6 2.43 2.32 22.78
C MET A 6 3.71 1.79 22.13
N THR A 7 4.84 1.88 22.81
CA THR A 7 6.12 1.29 22.35
C THR A 7 5.97 -0.21 22.14
N LEU A 8 5.33 -0.93 23.06
CA LEU A 8 5.09 -2.35 22.94
C LEU A 8 4.26 -2.72 21.68
N VAL A 9 3.24 -1.92 21.34
CA VAL A 9 2.48 -2.09 20.08
C VAL A 9 3.39 -1.89 18.88
N MET A 10 4.21 -0.84 18.88
CA MET A 10 5.14 -0.56 17.77
C MET A 10 6.17 -1.68 17.61
N THR A 11 6.81 -2.12 18.69
CA THR A 11 7.79 -3.21 18.66
C THR A 11 7.18 -4.49 18.11
N ASN A 12 5.95 -4.84 18.51
CA ASN A 12 5.27 -6.01 17.96
C ASN A 12 5.01 -5.88 16.45
N VAL A 13 4.61 -4.69 15.97
CA VAL A 13 4.43 -4.43 14.53
C VAL A 13 5.75 -4.59 13.78
N PHE A 14 6.82 -3.93 14.24
CA PHE A 14 8.13 -4.01 13.61
C PHE A 14 8.73 -5.42 13.65
N HIS A 15 8.53 -6.16 14.73
CA HIS A 15 9.01 -7.53 14.84
C HIS A 15 8.35 -8.45 13.81
N ARG A 16 7.01 -8.42 13.72
CA ARG A 16 6.26 -9.26 12.78
C ARG A 16 6.46 -8.84 11.34
N LEU A 17 6.45 -7.54 11.06
CA LEU A 17 6.73 -7.00 9.73
C LEU A 17 8.16 -7.34 9.30
N GLY A 18 9.14 -7.16 10.19
CA GLY A 18 10.53 -7.50 9.94
C GLY A 18 10.73 -8.99 9.63
N GLN A 19 10.06 -9.88 10.37
CA GLN A 19 10.06 -11.31 10.05
C GLN A 19 9.46 -11.60 8.68
N ALA A 20 8.32 -10.99 8.34
CA ALA A 20 7.69 -11.17 7.03
C ALA A 20 8.59 -10.68 5.89
N ILE A 21 9.29 -9.55 6.08
CA ILE A 21 10.27 -9.02 5.13
C ILE A 21 11.45 -9.98 5.00
N LEU A 22 12.05 -10.46 6.10
CA LEU A 22 13.18 -11.38 6.06
C LEU A 22 12.85 -12.69 5.32
N ILE A 23 11.67 -13.25 5.58
CA ILE A 23 11.17 -14.43 4.87
C ILE A 23 11.04 -14.13 3.37
N THR A 24 10.47 -12.98 3.03
CA THR A 24 10.26 -12.56 1.63
C THR A 24 11.59 -12.36 0.90
N VAL A 25 12.55 -11.69 1.53
CA VAL A 25 13.90 -11.51 0.99
C VAL A 25 14.57 -12.86 0.75
N GLY A 26 14.53 -13.77 1.73
CA GLY A 26 15.10 -15.11 1.58
C GLY A 26 14.48 -15.89 0.41
N TRP A 27 13.16 -15.82 0.25
CA TRP A 27 12.45 -16.47 -0.86
C TRP A 27 12.81 -15.88 -2.22
N ILE A 28 12.80 -14.56 -2.37
CA ILE A 28 13.06 -13.89 -3.65
C ILE A 28 14.50 -14.08 -4.07
N VAL A 29 15.45 -13.80 -3.17
CA VAL A 29 16.87 -13.99 -3.46
C VAL A 29 17.15 -15.45 -3.78
N GLY A 30 16.61 -16.39 -3.00
CA GLY A 30 16.75 -17.82 -3.26
C GLY A 30 16.20 -18.22 -4.62
N PHE A 31 14.98 -17.79 -4.96
CA PHE A 31 14.37 -18.08 -6.25
C PHE A 31 15.16 -17.50 -7.42
N GLU A 32 15.54 -16.22 -7.36
CA GLU A 32 16.28 -15.57 -8.44
C GLU A 32 17.68 -16.15 -8.64
N VAL A 33 18.38 -16.52 -7.57
CA VAL A 33 19.67 -17.20 -7.66
C VAL A 33 19.51 -18.56 -8.32
N VAL A 34 18.49 -19.35 -7.95
CA VAL A 34 18.22 -20.65 -8.58
C VAL A 34 17.90 -20.49 -10.08
N VAL A 35 17.05 -19.52 -10.44
CA VAL A 35 16.74 -19.21 -11.84
C VAL A 35 17.98 -18.78 -12.62
N SER A 36 18.81 -17.93 -12.02
CA SER A 36 20.07 -17.45 -12.63
C SER A 36 21.05 -18.60 -12.86
N LEU A 37 21.20 -19.51 -11.87
CA LEU A 37 22.05 -20.69 -11.99
C LEU A 37 21.55 -21.65 -13.08
N MET A 38 20.24 -21.89 -13.16
CA MET A 38 19.67 -22.67 -14.28
C MET A 38 19.99 -22.01 -15.62
N GLY A 39 19.81 -20.70 -15.75
CA GLY A 39 20.16 -19.94 -16.94
C GLY A 39 21.63 -20.09 -17.33
N LEU A 40 22.54 -20.08 -16.36
CA LEU A 40 23.97 -20.31 -16.58
C LEU A 40 24.27 -21.73 -17.08
N ILE A 41 23.61 -22.75 -16.52
CA ILE A 41 23.78 -24.15 -16.95
C ILE A 41 23.36 -24.34 -18.42
N PHE A 42 22.25 -23.72 -18.84
CA PHE A 42 21.72 -23.87 -20.20
C PHE A 42 22.43 -22.99 -21.23
N ASN A 43 22.69 -21.72 -20.91
CA ASN A 43 23.22 -20.74 -21.88
C ASN A 43 24.76 -20.61 -21.83
N ARG A 44 25.40 -21.09 -20.76
CA ARG A 44 26.86 -21.00 -20.51
C ARG A 44 27.47 -19.61 -20.65
N ASN A 45 26.64 -18.56 -20.66
CA ASN A 45 27.08 -17.17 -20.79
C ASN A 45 27.15 -16.52 -19.39
N PRO A 46 28.36 -16.24 -18.86
CA PRO A 46 28.52 -15.61 -17.56
C PRO A 46 28.03 -14.16 -17.53
N GLU A 47 28.02 -13.45 -18.66
CA GLU A 47 27.51 -12.07 -18.72
C GLU A 47 26.01 -12.02 -18.51
N SER A 48 25.25 -12.92 -19.15
CA SER A 48 23.81 -13.04 -18.92
C SER A 48 23.49 -13.39 -17.47
N PHE A 49 24.32 -14.22 -16.82
CA PHE A 49 24.18 -14.54 -15.40
C PHE A 49 24.36 -13.29 -14.51
N LEU A 50 25.40 -12.49 -14.74
CA LEU A 50 25.65 -11.27 -13.97
C LEU A 50 24.55 -10.22 -14.17
N VAL A 51 24.05 -10.05 -15.40
CA VAL A 51 22.92 -9.14 -15.68
C VAL A 51 21.65 -9.58 -14.95
N THR A 52 21.39 -10.89 -14.87
CA THR A 52 20.20 -11.39 -14.16
C THR A 52 20.30 -11.10 -12.66
N LEU A 53 21.48 -11.26 -12.05
CA LEU A 53 21.69 -10.94 -10.63
C LEU A 53 21.55 -9.45 -10.31
N GLN A 54 21.84 -8.55 -11.25
CA GLN A 54 21.61 -7.11 -11.09
C GLN A 54 20.12 -6.75 -10.99
N GLY A 55 19.22 -7.66 -11.39
CA GLY A 55 17.77 -7.52 -11.23
C GLY A 55 17.28 -7.66 -9.79
N ILE A 56 18.00 -8.40 -8.93
CA ILE A 56 17.57 -8.75 -7.56
C ILE A 56 17.12 -7.52 -6.74
N PRO A 57 17.87 -6.40 -6.69
CA PRO A 57 17.45 -5.23 -5.92
C PRO A 57 16.10 -4.67 -6.37
N SER A 58 15.83 -4.65 -7.68
CA SER A 58 14.57 -4.12 -8.22
C SER A 58 13.37 -5.00 -7.89
N THR A 59 13.54 -6.32 -7.92
CA THR A 59 12.48 -7.25 -7.51
C THR A 59 12.23 -7.14 -6.01
N LEU A 60 13.28 -7.07 -5.20
CA LEU A 60 13.16 -6.91 -3.75
C LEU A 60 12.39 -5.64 -3.37
N ALA A 61 12.70 -4.52 -4.02
CA ALA A 61 11.98 -3.25 -3.87
C ALA A 61 10.45 -3.44 -4.03
N VAL A 62 10.02 -4.09 -5.12
CA VAL A 62 8.60 -4.36 -5.39
C VAL A 62 7.96 -5.19 -4.28
N PHE A 63 8.57 -6.33 -3.93
CA PHE A 63 7.96 -7.24 -2.97
C PHE A 63 8.00 -6.75 -1.52
N ILE A 64 9.03 -5.99 -1.12
CA ILE A 64 9.07 -5.38 0.22
C ILE A 64 7.90 -4.39 0.37
N ASN A 65 7.63 -3.57 -0.66
CA ASN A 65 6.47 -2.68 -0.69
C ASN A 65 5.15 -3.47 -0.65
N LEU A 66 5.04 -4.58 -1.38
CA LEU A 66 3.85 -5.44 -1.33
C LEU A 66 3.63 -6.05 0.06
N VAL A 67 4.69 -6.50 0.73
CA VAL A 67 4.62 -7.03 2.11
C VAL A 67 4.15 -5.95 3.08
N LEU A 68 4.62 -4.71 2.93
CA LEU A 68 4.16 -3.59 3.75
C LEU A 68 2.65 -3.38 3.63
N LEU A 69 2.15 -3.28 2.39
CA LEU A 69 0.73 -3.10 2.11
C LEU A 69 -0.09 -4.29 2.64
N ALA A 70 0.33 -5.52 2.34
CA ALA A 70 -0.34 -6.74 2.79
C ALA A 70 -0.38 -6.86 4.31
N TYR A 71 0.70 -6.51 5.00
CA TYR A 71 0.77 -6.52 6.46
C TYR A 71 -0.35 -5.67 7.07
N PHE A 72 -0.51 -4.44 6.59
CA PHE A 72 -1.52 -3.51 7.12
C PHE A 72 -2.95 -3.85 6.71
N ILE A 73 -3.16 -4.65 5.65
CA ILE A 73 -4.47 -5.22 5.31
C ILE A 73 -4.83 -6.38 6.24
N VAL A 74 -3.90 -7.32 6.51
CA VAL A 74 -4.22 -8.63 7.10
C VAL A 74 -4.14 -8.65 8.62
N THR A 75 -3.21 -7.90 9.22
CA THR A 75 -2.93 -7.95 10.67
C THR A 75 -3.86 -7.19 11.61
N PRO A 76 -4.73 -6.23 11.19
CA PRO A 76 -5.56 -5.44 12.10
C PRO A 76 -6.30 -6.21 13.20
N TYR A 77 -6.96 -7.32 12.85
CA TYR A 77 -7.73 -8.10 13.83
C TYR A 77 -6.83 -8.84 14.83
N VAL A 78 -5.73 -9.42 14.35
CA VAL A 78 -4.78 -10.18 15.19
C VAL A 78 -4.15 -9.24 16.21
N ASP A 79 -3.75 -8.05 15.78
CA ASP A 79 -3.14 -7.05 16.66
C ASP A 79 -4.15 -6.42 17.60
N PHE A 80 -5.41 -6.29 17.19
CA PHE A 80 -6.51 -5.96 18.09
C PHE A 80 -6.67 -7.00 19.21
N LYS A 81 -6.77 -8.29 18.85
CA LYS A 81 -6.92 -9.38 19.81
C LYS A 81 -5.75 -9.41 20.80
N TRP A 82 -4.53 -9.34 20.29
CA TRP A 82 -3.31 -9.28 21.11
C TRP A 82 -3.29 -8.05 22.04
N ALA A 83 -3.66 -6.87 21.54
CA ALA A 83 -3.66 -5.66 22.36
C ALA A 83 -4.68 -5.74 23.51
N ILE A 84 -5.88 -6.25 23.26
CA ILE A 84 -6.89 -6.41 24.32
C ILE A 84 -6.46 -7.46 25.36
N GLN A 85 -5.86 -8.58 24.91
CA GLN A 85 -5.32 -9.61 25.81
C GLN A 85 -4.22 -9.08 26.73
N ASN A 86 -3.42 -8.11 26.27
CA ASN A 86 -2.37 -7.45 27.04
C ASN A 86 -2.88 -6.19 27.81
N GLY A 87 -4.20 -5.99 27.91
CA GLY A 87 -4.79 -4.86 28.63
C GLY A 87 -4.45 -3.49 28.03
N ILE A 88 -4.23 -3.42 26.72
CA ILE A 88 -3.96 -2.17 25.99
C ILE A 88 -5.27 -1.59 25.48
N SER A 89 -5.51 -0.30 25.76
CA SER A 89 -6.72 0.38 25.30
C SER A 89 -6.74 0.52 23.76
N ARG A 90 -7.94 0.52 23.17
CA ARG A 90 -8.13 0.70 21.71
C ARG A 90 -7.53 1.99 21.18
N LYS A 91 -7.61 3.07 21.97
CA LYS A 91 -7.03 4.38 21.64
C LYS A 91 -5.51 4.32 21.60
N THR A 92 -4.88 3.67 22.59
CA THR A 92 -3.42 3.49 22.63
C THR A 92 -2.94 2.60 21.50
N MET A 93 -3.66 1.52 21.20
CA MET A 93 -3.37 0.61 20.10
C MET A 93 -3.41 1.32 18.75
N TRP A 94 -4.47 2.08 18.47
CA TRP A 94 -4.58 2.83 17.21
C TRP A 94 -3.45 3.84 17.04
N ARG A 95 -3.10 4.60 18.09
CA ARG A 95 -1.98 5.54 18.04
C ARG A 95 -0.64 4.83 17.80
N GLY A 96 -0.41 3.72 18.50
CA GLY A 96 0.81 2.91 18.34
C GLY A 96 0.92 2.32 16.94
N ARG A 97 -0.18 1.79 16.39
CA ARG A 97 -0.23 1.30 15.00
C ARG A 97 -0.03 2.41 13.98
N ALA A 98 -0.66 3.58 14.16
CA ALA A 98 -0.51 4.70 13.24
C ALA A 98 0.94 5.21 13.19
N LEU A 99 1.59 5.29 14.36
CA LEU A 99 2.99 5.67 14.43
C LEU A 99 3.91 4.60 13.84
N ALA A 100 3.64 3.31 14.12
CA ALA A 100 4.38 2.20 13.52
C ALA A 100 4.20 2.16 12.00
N LEU A 101 3.00 2.44 11.49
CA LEU A 101 2.71 2.54 10.06
C LEU A 101 3.54 3.64 9.40
N PHE A 102 3.52 4.84 9.97
CA PHE A 102 4.31 5.96 9.46
C PHE A 102 5.81 5.63 9.43
N LEU A 103 6.36 5.13 10.54
CA LEU A 103 7.78 4.80 10.64
C LEU A 103 8.17 3.61 9.75
N ALA A 104 7.35 2.57 9.67
CA ALA A 104 7.59 1.43 8.77
C ALA A 104 7.58 1.87 7.31
N THR A 105 6.64 2.74 6.94
CA THR A 105 6.56 3.31 5.60
C THR A 105 7.81 4.14 5.28
N LEU A 106 8.27 4.95 6.23
CA LEU A 106 9.50 5.74 6.06
C LEU A 106 10.73 4.85 5.89
N VAL A 107 10.90 3.82 6.73
CA VAL A 107 12.02 2.89 6.63
C VAL A 107 12.01 2.15 5.31
N ILE A 108 10.86 1.64 4.89
CA ILE A 108 10.72 0.89 3.63
C ILE A 108 10.89 1.80 2.43
N PHE A 109 10.41 3.04 2.47
CA PHE A 109 10.68 4.03 1.44
C PHE A 109 12.19 4.29 1.27
N ILE A 110 12.92 4.44 2.38
CA ILE A 110 14.38 4.61 2.33
C ILE A 110 15.05 3.36 1.74
N LEU A 111 14.62 2.16 2.13
CA LEU A 111 15.14 0.91 1.57
C LEU A 111 14.86 0.78 0.08
N ASP A 112 13.65 1.14 -0.35
CA ASP A 112 13.23 1.14 -1.76
C ASP A 112 14.11 2.07 -2.60
N GLU A 113 14.36 3.29 -2.12
CA GLU A 113 15.26 4.23 -2.80
C GLU A 113 16.71 3.72 -2.84
N LEU A 114 17.21 3.13 -1.75
CA LEU A 114 18.56 2.56 -1.74
C LEU A 114 18.71 1.38 -2.72
N LEU A 115 17.67 0.55 -2.86
CA LEU A 115 17.66 -0.56 -3.81
C LEU A 115 17.51 -0.07 -5.26
N SER A 116 16.75 1.00 -5.50
CA SER A 116 16.55 1.56 -6.84
C SER A 116 17.80 2.25 -7.37
N MET A 117 18.63 2.82 -6.49
CA MET A 117 19.93 3.42 -6.85
C MET A 117 20.90 2.46 -7.55
N ALA A 118 20.69 1.14 -7.45
CA ALA A 118 21.47 0.15 -8.19
C ALA A 118 21.26 0.27 -9.71
N ASN A 119 20.09 0.73 -10.15
CA ASN A 119 19.65 0.70 -11.54
C ASN A 119 19.23 2.07 -12.09
N GLN A 120 19.00 3.06 -11.22
CA GLN A 120 18.50 4.38 -11.60
C GLN A 120 19.21 5.49 -10.81
N PRO A 121 19.41 6.69 -11.40
CA PRO A 121 19.96 7.82 -10.68
C PRO A 121 19.00 8.31 -9.58
N ALA A 122 19.57 8.94 -8.55
CA ALA A 122 18.80 9.50 -7.44
C ALA A 122 17.73 10.48 -7.93
N MET A 123 16.51 10.34 -7.40
CA MET A 123 15.38 11.17 -7.80
C MET A 123 15.49 12.60 -7.25
N SER A 124 14.81 13.54 -7.93
CA SER A 124 14.69 14.91 -7.41
C SER A 124 13.96 14.93 -6.05
N PRO A 125 14.27 15.87 -5.14
CA PRO A 125 13.60 15.95 -3.82
C PRO A 125 12.08 16.03 -3.89
N ARG A 126 11.55 16.70 -4.93
CA ARG A 126 10.10 16.79 -5.18
C ARG A 126 9.51 15.42 -5.53
N THR A 127 10.18 14.66 -6.39
CA THR A 127 9.74 13.31 -6.78
C THR A 127 9.78 12.36 -5.59
N LEU A 128 10.84 12.43 -4.77
CA LEU A 128 10.95 11.65 -3.53
C LEU A 128 9.77 11.90 -2.59
N LEU A 129 9.44 13.19 -2.36
CA LEU A 129 8.31 13.54 -1.52
C LEU A 129 7.00 12.98 -2.08
N VAL A 130 6.75 13.14 -3.39
CA VAL A 130 5.52 12.63 -4.03
C VAL A 130 5.43 11.10 -3.90
N ASN A 131 6.51 10.37 -4.17
CA ASN A 131 6.55 8.92 -4.07
C ASN A 131 6.33 8.45 -2.63
N PHE A 132 6.93 9.12 -1.64
CA PHE A 132 6.70 8.84 -0.23
C PHE A 132 5.23 9.07 0.15
N LEU A 133 4.62 10.18 -0.28
CA LEU A 133 3.21 10.47 0.00
C LEU A 133 2.27 9.47 -0.68
N ILE A 134 2.60 8.99 -1.87
CA ILE A 134 1.85 7.93 -2.56
C ILE A 134 1.92 6.64 -1.75
N LEU A 135 3.12 6.21 -1.35
CA LEU A 135 3.30 5.00 -0.56
C LEU A 135 2.57 5.11 0.78
N LEU A 136 2.75 6.22 1.51
CA LEU A 136 2.07 6.47 2.78
C LEU A 136 0.54 6.42 2.64
N THR A 137 0.00 7.05 1.61
CA THR A 137 -1.45 7.00 1.33
C THR A 137 -1.90 5.59 0.98
N GLY A 138 -1.12 4.83 0.21
CA GLY A 138 -1.39 3.41 -0.08
C GLY A 138 -1.46 2.58 1.20
N VAL A 139 -0.50 2.73 2.10
CA VAL A 139 -0.43 1.98 3.36
C VAL A 139 -1.56 2.39 4.32
N VAL A 140 -1.88 3.67 4.42
CA VAL A 140 -3.04 4.14 5.23
C VAL A 140 -4.36 3.61 4.68
N THR A 141 -4.51 3.58 3.35
CA THR A 141 -5.69 2.98 2.69
C THR A 141 -5.78 1.50 3.01
N CYS A 142 -4.67 0.76 2.90
CA CYS A 142 -4.57 -0.65 3.25
C CYS A 142 -4.96 -0.91 4.72
N GLN A 143 -4.50 -0.07 5.65
CA GLN A 143 -4.87 -0.14 7.05
C GLN A 143 -6.36 0.17 7.30
N ALA A 144 -6.94 1.12 6.56
CA ALA A 144 -8.38 1.43 6.63
C ALA A 144 -9.22 0.25 6.13
N VAL A 145 -8.85 -0.31 4.98
CA VAL A 145 -9.46 -1.50 4.39
C VAL A 145 -9.33 -2.68 5.34
N GLY A 146 -8.13 -2.98 5.86
CA GLY A 146 -7.90 -4.06 6.80
C GLY A 146 -8.70 -3.92 8.11
N ASN A 147 -8.82 -2.70 8.64
CA ASN A 147 -9.70 -2.41 9.77
C ASN A 147 -11.19 -2.58 9.41
N GLY A 148 -11.60 -2.29 8.18
CA GLY A 148 -12.96 -2.56 7.71
C GLY A 148 -13.22 -4.07 7.62
N PHE A 149 -12.30 -4.83 7.01
CA PHE A 149 -12.38 -6.29 6.94
C PHE A 149 -12.39 -6.93 8.32
N SER A 150 -11.65 -6.38 9.29
CA SER A 150 -11.63 -6.90 10.66
C SER A 150 -12.96 -6.73 11.40
N LEU A 151 -13.92 -5.96 10.86
CA LEU A 151 -15.31 -5.86 11.35
C LEU A 151 -16.24 -6.93 10.77
N LEU A 152 -15.88 -7.54 9.64
CA LEU A 152 -16.70 -8.57 9.00
C LEU A 152 -16.49 -9.96 9.61
N ASN A 153 -17.54 -10.79 9.63
CA ASN A 153 -17.42 -12.21 9.99
C ASN A 153 -16.64 -12.99 8.93
N ARG A 154 -16.15 -14.20 9.25
CA ARG A 154 -15.32 -15.03 8.36
C ARG A 154 -15.93 -15.23 6.98
N THR A 155 -17.24 -15.48 6.89
CA THR A 155 -17.97 -15.65 5.62
C THR A 155 -18.03 -14.36 4.80
N TRP A 156 -18.38 -13.25 5.45
CA TRP A 156 -18.45 -11.94 4.81
C TRP A 156 -17.11 -11.40 4.33
N LYS A 157 -15.99 -11.78 4.97
CA LYS A 157 -14.64 -11.44 4.48
C LYS A 157 -14.39 -12.03 3.11
N TRP A 158 -14.78 -13.28 2.85
CA TRP A 158 -14.64 -13.90 1.53
C TRP A 158 -15.55 -13.24 0.50
N ILE A 159 -16.82 -12.99 0.86
CA ILE A 159 -17.80 -12.36 -0.03
C ILE A 159 -17.35 -10.97 -0.43
N VAL A 160 -16.94 -10.12 0.52
CA VAL A 160 -16.47 -8.76 0.21
C VAL A 160 -15.10 -8.78 -0.45
N GLY A 161 -14.20 -9.67 -0.01
CA GLY A 161 -12.84 -9.79 -0.55
C GLY A 161 -12.80 -10.19 -2.02
N ILE A 162 -13.73 -11.03 -2.47
CA ILE A 162 -13.85 -11.46 -3.88
C ILE A 162 -14.87 -10.60 -4.63
N GLY A 163 -16.02 -10.33 -4.01
CA GLY A 163 -17.13 -9.62 -4.63
C GLY A 163 -16.80 -8.17 -4.94
N LEU A 164 -16.05 -7.47 -4.09
CA LEU A 164 -15.72 -6.06 -4.32
C LEU A 164 -14.78 -5.87 -5.53
N PRO A 165 -13.68 -6.64 -5.70
CA PRO A 165 -12.89 -6.61 -6.93
C PRO A 165 -13.70 -6.94 -8.19
N VAL A 166 -14.57 -7.96 -8.13
CA VAL A 166 -15.40 -8.35 -9.29
C VAL A 166 -16.38 -7.23 -9.66
N MET A 167 -17.07 -6.64 -8.68
CA MET A 167 -17.98 -5.51 -8.90
C MET A 167 -17.24 -4.28 -9.43
N PHE A 168 -16.01 -4.03 -8.96
CA PHE A 168 -15.18 -2.94 -9.48
C PHE A 168 -14.83 -3.15 -10.96
N ILE A 169 -14.44 -4.37 -11.35
CA ILE A 169 -14.17 -4.70 -12.77
C ILE A 169 -15.43 -4.48 -13.62
N ILE A 170 -16.59 -4.97 -13.16
CA ILE A 170 -17.87 -4.79 -13.86
C ILE A 170 -18.18 -3.29 -14.01
N PHE A 171 -17.99 -2.50 -12.95
CA PHE A 171 -18.19 -1.06 -12.99
C PHE A 171 -17.25 -0.38 -13.99
N CYS A 172 -15.95 -0.74 -14.01
CA CYS A 172 -15.01 -0.22 -15.01
C CYS A 172 -15.45 -0.54 -16.44
N VAL A 173 -15.92 -1.76 -16.71
CA VAL A 173 -16.43 -2.16 -18.02
C VAL A 173 -17.66 -1.33 -18.40
N ILE A 174 -18.59 -1.10 -17.47
CA ILE A 174 -19.76 -0.26 -17.68
C ILE A 174 -19.35 1.19 -17.97
N MET A 175 -18.41 1.74 -17.20
CA MET A 175 -17.88 3.10 -17.42
C MET A 175 -17.23 3.26 -18.79
N VAL A 176 -16.41 2.30 -19.23
CA VAL A 176 -15.83 2.31 -20.58
C VAL A 176 -16.92 2.30 -21.65
N ARG A 177 -17.93 1.45 -21.50
CA ARG A 177 -19.07 1.42 -22.43
C ARG A 177 -19.85 2.73 -22.43
N LEU A 178 -20.04 3.36 -21.28
CA LEU A 178 -20.70 4.66 -21.15
C LEU A 178 -19.91 5.76 -21.87
N ILE A 179 -18.59 5.81 -21.69
CA ILE A 179 -17.71 6.78 -22.37
C ILE A 179 -17.80 6.61 -23.89
N LEU A 180 -17.75 5.37 -24.38
CA LEU A 180 -17.88 5.08 -25.81
C LEU A 180 -19.26 5.47 -26.35
N ALA A 181 -20.33 5.21 -25.59
CA ALA A 181 -21.70 5.58 -25.97
C ALA A 181 -21.94 7.09 -25.96
N MET A 182 -21.27 7.83 -25.07
CA MET A 182 -21.32 9.29 -25.00
C MET A 182 -20.27 9.99 -25.89
N GLY A 183 -19.53 9.25 -26.72
CA GLY A 183 -18.38 9.75 -27.48
C GLY A 183 -18.66 11.01 -28.31
N SER A 184 -19.84 11.11 -28.94
CA SER A 184 -20.26 12.28 -29.74
C SER A 184 -20.61 13.52 -28.89
N GLN A 185 -21.14 13.32 -27.69
CA GLN A 185 -21.44 14.39 -26.73
C GLN A 185 -20.16 14.89 -26.04
N ILE A 186 -19.23 13.98 -25.76
CA ILE A 186 -17.91 14.30 -25.20
C ILE A 186 -17.09 15.12 -26.20
N THR A 187 -17.11 14.77 -27.48
CA THR A 187 -16.44 15.57 -28.53
C THR A 187 -17.01 16.98 -28.60
N ALA A 188 -18.35 17.13 -28.58
CA ALA A 188 -18.99 18.45 -28.56
C ALA A 188 -18.65 19.28 -27.31
N LEU A 189 -18.47 18.65 -26.14
CA LEU A 189 -18.02 19.35 -24.92
C LEU A 189 -16.55 19.75 -24.97
N VAL A 190 -15.68 18.92 -25.55
CA VAL A 190 -14.24 19.20 -25.70
C VAL A 190 -13.99 20.26 -26.77
N GLU A 191 -14.86 20.40 -27.77
CA GLU A 191 -14.79 21.49 -28.75
C GLU A 191 -15.27 22.83 -28.17
N ASN A 192 -16.00 22.81 -27.05
CA ASN A 192 -16.42 24.02 -26.35
C ASN A 192 -15.23 24.67 -25.62
N LYS A 193 -14.69 25.73 -26.22
CA LYS A 193 -13.54 26.50 -25.70
C LYS A 193 -13.75 27.01 -24.27
N GLN A 194 -14.97 27.34 -23.85
CA GLN A 194 -15.23 27.81 -22.48
C GLN A 194 -15.14 26.67 -21.46
N PHE A 195 -15.67 25.49 -21.82
CA PHE A 195 -15.58 24.30 -20.96
C PHE A 195 -14.13 23.83 -20.84
N VAL A 196 -13.39 23.76 -21.94
CA VAL A 196 -11.96 23.39 -21.92
C VAL A 196 -11.13 24.42 -21.17
N ALA A 197 -11.39 25.72 -21.32
CA ALA A 197 -10.69 26.75 -20.54
C ALA A 197 -10.97 26.61 -19.03
N ALA A 198 -12.22 26.38 -18.64
CA ALA A 198 -12.59 26.17 -17.24
C ALA A 198 -11.95 24.89 -16.66
N MET A 199 -11.98 23.78 -17.40
CA MET A 199 -11.32 22.53 -17.00
C MET A 199 -9.80 22.69 -16.94
N THR A 200 -9.20 23.42 -17.88
CA THR A 200 -7.75 23.68 -17.88
C THR A 200 -7.33 24.51 -16.67
N VAL A 201 -8.11 25.54 -16.28
CA VAL A 201 -7.83 26.32 -15.06
C VAL A 201 -7.91 25.45 -13.80
N VAL A 202 -8.86 24.52 -13.75
CA VAL A 202 -9.04 23.61 -12.60
C VAL A 202 -7.92 22.56 -12.54
N PHE A 203 -7.65 21.85 -13.64
CA PHE A 203 -6.69 20.74 -13.67
C PHE A 203 -5.23 21.18 -13.78
N ASN A 204 -4.94 22.40 -14.22
CA ASN A 204 -3.59 22.94 -14.30
C ASN A 204 -3.17 23.70 -13.02
N ASN A 205 -4.02 23.71 -11.99
CA ASN A 205 -3.69 24.28 -10.69
C ASN A 205 -2.74 23.33 -9.92
N PRO A 206 -1.50 23.73 -9.62
CA PRO A 206 -0.51 22.87 -8.97
C PRO A 206 -0.86 22.53 -7.52
N VAL A 207 -1.80 23.24 -6.89
CA VAL A 207 -2.20 23.07 -5.47
C VAL A 207 -3.36 22.09 -5.34
N LEU A 208 -4.26 22.06 -6.32
CA LEU A 208 -5.50 21.27 -6.25
C LEU A 208 -5.25 19.77 -5.96
N PRO A 209 -4.26 19.08 -6.58
CA PRO A 209 -3.99 17.68 -6.28
C PRO A 209 -3.59 17.42 -4.82
N TYR A 210 -2.83 18.34 -4.21
CA TYR A 210 -2.41 18.21 -2.80
C TYR A 210 -3.57 18.42 -1.84
N VAL A 211 -4.49 19.33 -2.16
CA VAL A 211 -5.71 19.54 -1.36
C VAL A 211 -6.61 18.30 -1.40
N LEU A 212 -6.85 17.76 -2.60
CA LEU A 212 -7.62 16.52 -2.78
C LEU A 212 -6.96 15.34 -2.05
N TRP A 213 -5.63 15.21 -2.19
CA TRP A 213 -4.85 14.20 -1.47
C TRP A 213 -4.99 14.34 0.05
N LEU A 214 -4.89 15.55 0.60
CA LEU A 214 -4.99 15.79 2.04
C LEU A 214 -6.39 15.45 2.57
N ILE A 215 -7.44 15.80 1.84
CA ILE A 215 -8.82 15.44 2.16
C ILE A 215 -8.97 13.92 2.17
N TYR A 216 -8.52 13.24 1.11
CA TYR A 216 -8.56 11.77 1.03
C TYR A 216 -7.80 11.11 2.18
N PHE A 217 -6.59 11.59 2.46
CA PHE A 217 -5.74 11.08 3.53
C PHE A 217 -6.40 11.24 4.90
N ALA A 218 -7.01 12.39 5.16
CA ALA A 218 -7.76 12.66 6.39
C ALA A 218 -8.97 11.72 6.53
N ILE A 219 -9.72 11.50 5.45
CA ILE A 219 -10.85 10.55 5.43
C ILE A 219 -10.36 9.14 5.78
N MET A 220 -9.29 8.67 5.12
CA MET A 220 -8.77 7.31 5.36
C MET A 220 -8.25 7.15 6.78
N LEU A 221 -7.51 8.13 7.33
CA LEU A 221 -7.11 8.12 8.74
C LEU A 221 -8.33 8.10 9.67
N GLY A 222 -9.37 8.89 9.39
CA GLY A 222 -10.63 8.87 10.12
C GLY A 222 -11.31 7.49 10.10
N LEU A 223 -11.37 6.84 8.95
CA LEU A 223 -11.90 5.48 8.80
C LEU A 223 -11.08 4.46 9.58
N THR A 224 -9.74 4.55 9.56
CA THR A 224 -8.91 3.64 10.37
C THR A 224 -9.30 3.73 11.86
N LYS A 225 -9.56 4.95 12.35
CA LYS A 225 -9.93 5.19 13.75
C LYS A 225 -11.33 4.68 14.05
N LEU A 226 -12.29 5.04 13.21
CA LEU A 226 -13.70 4.67 13.35
C LEU A 226 -13.86 3.15 13.39
N PHE A 227 -13.26 2.44 12.43
CA PHE A 227 -13.33 0.98 12.39
C PHE A 227 -12.60 0.34 13.58
N ASN A 228 -11.46 0.87 13.99
CA ASN A 228 -10.74 0.37 15.16
C ASN A 228 -11.58 0.45 16.45
N ASP A 229 -12.34 1.52 16.61
CA ASP A 229 -13.18 1.69 17.80
C ASP A 229 -14.40 0.77 17.80
N ARG A 230 -14.86 0.35 16.62
CA ARG A 230 -15.98 -0.58 16.44
C ARG A 230 -15.56 -2.06 16.51
N MET A 231 -14.27 -2.39 16.50
CA MET A 231 -13.80 -3.77 16.62
C MET A 231 -14.23 -4.41 17.95
N GLN A 232 -14.69 -5.66 17.88
CA GLN A 232 -15.13 -6.44 19.03
C GLN A 232 -14.38 -7.77 19.09
N LEU A 233 -14.19 -8.28 20.31
CA LEU A 233 -13.61 -9.59 20.53
C LEU A 233 -14.66 -10.62 20.10
N ARG A 234 -14.28 -11.52 19.19
CA ARG A 234 -15.18 -12.55 18.69
C ARG A 234 -14.82 -13.87 19.34
N ARG A 235 -15.83 -14.74 19.46
CA ARG A 235 -15.67 -16.13 19.89
C ARG A 235 -15.45 -17.09 18.70
N ASP A 236 -15.37 -16.54 17.48
CA ASP A 236 -15.10 -17.26 16.22
C ASP A 236 -13.86 -18.17 16.27
#